data_AF-A0A7J6GCN0-F1
#
_entry.id   AF-A0A7J6GCN0-F1
#
_cell.length_a   1.000
_cell.length_b   1.000
_cell.length_c   1.000
_cell.angle_alpha   90.00
_cell.angle_beta   90.00
_cell.angle_gamma   90.00
#
_symmetry.space_group_name_H-M   'P 1'
#
loop_
_entity.id
_entity.type
_entity.pdbx_description
1 polymer ?
#
loop_
_entity_poly.entity_id
_entity_poly.type
_entity_poly.pdbx_seq_one_letter_code
_entity_poly.pdbx_strand_id
1 'polypeptide(L)'
;MGSADDQFLSTDDDDKLSSLDNTSHVIFDNNYYKNLVEKKGLLHSDQQLFSGGSTDSLVTTYSEDADQFYNDFAKAMIKMGQLSPLTGTNGQIRTNCRKPN
;
A
#
# COMPACT_ATOMS: atom_id res chain seq x y z
N MET A 1 -4.42 -34.82 36.01
CA MET A 1 -3.93 -34.93 34.61
C MET A 1 -3.68 -33.52 34.11
N GLY A 2 -2.42 -33.15 33.89
CA GLY A 2 -2.07 -31.94 33.17
C GLY A 2 -2.31 -32.16 31.68
N SER A 3 -3.09 -31.28 31.06
CA SER A 3 -3.10 -31.13 29.61
C SER A 3 -2.13 -30.01 29.31
N ALA A 4 -0.93 -30.40 28.89
CA ALA A 4 -0.12 -29.56 28.04
C ALA A 4 -0.87 -29.34 26.71
N ASP A 5 -0.43 -28.34 25.94
CA ASP A 5 -0.85 -27.98 24.58
C ASP A 5 -1.64 -26.67 24.42
N ASP A 6 -1.53 -25.73 25.38
CA ASP A 6 -1.50 -24.30 25.05
C ASP A 6 -0.12 -23.97 24.47
N GLN A 7 0.13 -24.41 23.24
CA GLN A 7 1.28 -23.96 22.46
C GLN A 7 0.97 -22.54 21.97
N PHE A 8 1.23 -21.58 22.86
CA PHE A 8 1.28 -20.16 22.52
C PHE A 8 2.20 -20.00 21.31
N LEU A 9 1.60 -19.67 20.17
CA LEU A 9 2.29 -19.36 18.91
C LEU A 9 3.46 -18.42 19.24
N SER A 10 4.68 -18.84 18.90
CA SER A 10 5.89 -18.06 19.11
C SER A 10 5.75 -16.71 18.40
N THR A 11 5.90 -15.62 19.15
CA THR A 11 5.88 -14.22 18.67
C THR A 11 7.05 -13.88 17.73
N ASP A 12 7.93 -14.84 17.45
CA ASP A 12 9.10 -14.66 16.58
C ASP A 12 8.73 -14.58 15.09
N ASP A 13 7.49 -14.92 14.70
CA ASP A 13 7.03 -14.83 13.32
C ASP A 13 6.49 -13.44 12.94
N ASP A 14 6.09 -12.60 13.91
CA ASP A 14 5.45 -11.29 13.65
C ASP A 14 6.41 -10.26 13.03
N ASP A 15 7.72 -10.42 13.25
CA ASP A 15 8.77 -9.55 12.70
C ASP A 15 9.20 -9.96 11.27
N LYS A 16 8.64 -11.03 10.72
CA LYS A 16 9.01 -11.53 9.40
C LYS A 16 8.35 -10.72 8.29
N LEU A 17 9.17 -10.13 7.43
CA LEU A 17 8.70 -9.32 6.30
C LEU A 17 8.40 -10.16 5.06
N SER A 18 7.43 -9.70 4.27
CA SER A 18 7.09 -10.21 2.94
C SER A 18 6.88 -9.04 1.97
N SER A 19 7.10 -9.27 0.67
CA SER A 19 6.89 -8.24 -0.35
C SER A 19 5.40 -7.98 -0.59
N LEU A 20 5.00 -6.70 -0.68
CA LEU A 20 3.62 -6.29 -1.01
C LEU A 20 3.27 -6.63 -2.47
N ASP A 21 4.26 -6.62 -3.36
CA ASP A 21 4.15 -7.13 -4.72
C ASP A 21 5.11 -8.31 -4.86
N ASN A 22 4.59 -9.52 -5.00
CA ASN A 22 5.40 -10.73 -5.09
C ASN A 22 6.00 -10.97 -6.50
N THR A 23 5.53 -10.25 -7.52
CA THR A 23 6.01 -10.36 -8.90
C THR A 23 7.18 -9.42 -9.15
N SER A 24 7.11 -8.20 -8.61
CA SER A 24 8.12 -7.14 -8.77
C SER A 24 8.41 -6.46 -7.44
N HIS A 25 9.33 -7.04 -6.64
CA HIS A 25 9.49 -6.66 -5.23
C HIS A 25 9.96 -5.22 -5.00
N VAL A 26 10.66 -4.63 -5.97
CA VAL A 26 11.30 -3.32 -5.84
C VAL A 26 11.07 -2.40 -7.05
N ILE A 27 10.18 -2.80 -7.97
CA ILE A 27 9.89 -2.05 -9.19
C ILE A 27 8.51 -1.43 -9.04
N PHE A 28 8.40 -0.15 -9.39
CA PHE A 28 7.12 0.53 -9.45
C PHE A 28 6.48 0.27 -10.81
N ASP A 29 5.54 -0.66 -10.87
CA ASP A 29 4.80 -1.02 -12.06
C ASP A 29 3.35 -1.42 -11.75
N ASN A 30 2.62 -1.93 -12.75
CA ASN A 30 1.23 -2.33 -12.60
C ASN A 30 1.03 -3.79 -12.16
N ASN A 31 2.10 -4.54 -11.84
CA ASN A 31 1.96 -5.93 -11.39
C ASN A 31 1.25 -6.02 -10.04
N TYR A 32 1.26 -4.96 -9.22
CA TYR A 32 0.37 -4.84 -8.06
C TYR A 32 -1.09 -5.17 -8.44
N TYR A 33 -1.63 -4.55 -9.50
CA TYR A 33 -3.01 -4.78 -9.93
C TYR A 33 -3.20 -6.14 -10.60
N LYS A 34 -2.21 -6.63 -11.36
CA LYS A 34 -2.24 -8.00 -11.92
C LYS A 34 -2.33 -9.06 -10.81
N ASN A 35 -1.58 -8.88 -9.72
CA ASN A 35 -1.64 -9.76 -8.55
C ASN A 35 -3.05 -9.76 -7.93
N LEU A 36 -3.73 -8.62 -7.85
CA LEU A 36 -5.10 -8.57 -7.30
C LEU A 36 -6.11 -9.35 -8.15
N VAL A 37 -5.99 -9.26 -9.49
CA VAL A 37 -6.81 -10.02 -10.43
C VAL A 37 -6.59 -11.52 -10.26
N GLU A 38 -5.33 -11.92 -10.04
CA GLU A 38 -4.93 -13.31 -9.75
C GLU A 38 -5.18 -13.77 -8.30
N LYS A 39 -5.82 -12.93 -7.47
CA LYS A 39 -6.11 -13.21 -6.04
C LYS A 39 -4.85 -13.42 -5.19
N LYS A 40 -3.78 -12.69 -5.50
CA LYS A 40 -2.47 -12.71 -4.83
C LYS A 40 -2.16 -11.42 -4.03
N GLY A 41 -3.18 -10.63 -3.66
CA GLY A 41 -2.97 -9.48 -2.78
C GLY A 41 -2.49 -9.92 -1.39
N LEU A 42 -1.46 -9.27 -0.84
CA LEU A 42 -0.89 -9.67 0.45
C LEU A 42 -1.79 -9.27 1.62
N LEU A 43 -2.22 -8.01 1.65
CA LEU A 43 -3.06 -7.51 2.73
C LEU A 43 -4.54 -7.74 2.40
N HIS A 44 -5.34 -7.89 3.45
CA HIS A 44 -6.80 -7.93 3.30
C HIS A 44 -7.32 -6.71 2.52
N SER A 45 -6.83 -5.52 2.86
CA SER A 45 -7.20 -4.26 2.20
C SER A 45 -6.86 -4.24 0.71
N ASP A 46 -5.77 -4.88 0.28
CA ASP A 46 -5.40 -4.96 -1.13
C ASP A 46 -6.44 -5.78 -1.89
N GLN A 47 -6.78 -6.96 -1.36
CA GLN A 47 -7.69 -7.87 -2.05
C GLN A 47 -9.14 -7.38 -2.07
N GLN A 48 -9.53 -6.51 -1.13
CA GLN A 48 -10.83 -5.83 -1.14
C GLN A 48 -11.01 -4.88 -2.33
N LEU A 49 -9.92 -4.44 -2.99
CA LEU A 49 -10.05 -3.65 -4.22
C LEU A 49 -10.57 -4.48 -5.41
N PHE A 50 -10.44 -5.81 -5.34
CA PHE A 50 -10.90 -6.74 -6.38
C PHE A 50 -11.66 -7.93 -5.76
N SER A 51 -12.88 -7.68 -5.30
CA SER A 51 -13.71 -8.64 -4.57
C SER A 51 -15.18 -8.65 -5.01
N GLY A 52 -15.46 -8.29 -6.26
CA GLY A 52 -16.81 -8.16 -6.82
C GLY A 52 -17.46 -6.81 -6.53
N GLY A 53 -16.65 -5.79 -6.19
CA GLY A 53 -17.10 -4.46 -5.79
C GLY A 53 -17.05 -3.43 -6.93
N SER A 54 -17.29 -2.17 -6.58
CA SER A 54 -17.24 -1.05 -7.54
C SER A 54 -15.83 -0.74 -8.06
N THR A 55 -14.80 -1.15 -7.32
CA THR A 55 -13.39 -0.91 -7.66
C THR A 55 -12.83 -1.93 -8.66
N ASP A 56 -13.52 -3.06 -8.88
CA ASP A 56 -13.03 -4.15 -9.72
C ASP A 56 -12.68 -3.67 -11.14
N SER A 57 -13.55 -2.86 -11.74
CA SER A 57 -13.35 -2.32 -13.11
C SER A 57 -12.07 -1.49 -13.25
N LEU A 58 -11.73 -0.70 -12.22
CA LEU A 58 -10.54 0.12 -12.21
C LEU A 58 -9.29 -0.73 -11.99
N VAL A 59 -9.36 -1.75 -11.13
CA VAL A 59 -8.28 -2.72 -10.94
C VAL A 59 -7.98 -3.47 -12.25
N THR A 60 -9.02 -3.96 -12.94
CA THR A 60 -8.86 -4.58 -14.26
C THR A 60 -8.19 -3.62 -15.24
N THR A 61 -8.66 -2.37 -15.33
CA THR A 61 -8.08 -1.35 -16.21
C THR A 61 -6.59 -1.15 -15.93
N TYR A 62 -6.19 -0.94 -14.68
CA TYR A 62 -4.78 -0.75 -14.34
C TYR A 62 -3.94 -2.02 -14.52
N SER A 63 -4.51 -3.22 -14.40
CA SER A 63 -3.80 -4.46 -14.66
C SER A 63 -3.44 -4.66 -16.14
N GLU A 64 -4.26 -4.11 -17.04
CA GLU A 64 -4.12 -4.22 -18.50
C GLU A 64 -3.36 -3.02 -19.11
N ASP A 65 -3.51 -1.83 -18.52
CA ASP A 65 -2.92 -0.58 -18.99
C ASP A 65 -2.06 0.09 -17.90
N ALA A 66 -0.75 -0.09 -18.01
CA ALA A 66 0.21 0.50 -17.08
C ALA A 66 0.30 2.02 -17.22
N ASP A 67 0.12 2.57 -18.42
CA ASP A 67 0.21 4.01 -18.66
C ASP A 67 -0.97 4.74 -18.02
N GLN A 68 -2.17 4.17 -18.09
CA GLN A 68 -3.34 4.69 -17.40
C GLN A 68 -3.12 4.71 -15.88
N PHE A 69 -2.55 3.63 -15.32
CA PHE A 69 -2.16 3.59 -13.90
C PHE A 69 -1.16 4.71 -13.55
N TYR A 70 -0.07 4.83 -14.28
CA TYR A 70 0.96 5.84 -13.98
C TYR A 70 0.40 7.27 -14.05
N ASN A 71 -0.43 7.55 -15.07
CA ASN A 71 -1.05 8.86 -15.24
C ASN A 71 -1.97 9.21 -14.07
N ASP A 72 -2.80 8.27 -13.62
CA ASP A 72 -3.74 8.53 -12.52
C ASP A 72 -3.05 8.50 -11.16
N PHE A 73 -2.02 7.67 -10.98
CA PHE A 73 -1.17 7.69 -9.79
C PHE A 73 -0.49 9.06 -9.62
N ALA A 74 0.08 9.62 -10.68
CA ALA A 74 0.70 10.95 -10.64
C ALA A 74 -0.30 12.04 -10.21
N LYS A 75 -1.51 12.03 -10.80
CA LYS A 75 -2.59 12.97 -10.40
C LYS A 75 -2.99 12.78 -8.95
N ALA A 76 -3.14 11.54 -8.48
CA ALA A 76 -3.50 11.23 -7.11
C ALA A 76 -2.45 11.72 -6.11
N MET A 77 -1.16 11.52 -6.40
CA MET A 77 -0.05 11.98 -5.56
C MET A 77 0.04 13.51 -5.49
N ILE A 78 -0.20 14.22 -6.59
CA ILE A 78 -0.29 15.69 -6.59
C ILE A 78 -1.44 16.16 -5.70
N LYS A 79 -2.63 15.56 -5.87
CA LYS A 79 -3.81 15.91 -5.07
C LYS A 79 -3.58 15.64 -3.58
N MET A 80 -2.93 14.53 -3.24
CA MET A 80 -2.57 14.17 -1.86
C MET A 80 -1.58 15.16 -1.25
N GLY A 81 -0.58 15.60 -2.01
CA GLY A 81 0.41 16.59 -1.57
C GLY A 81 -0.16 17.98 -1.30
N GLN A 82 -1.39 18.26 -1.75
CA GLN A 82 -2.10 19.52 -1.55
C GLN A 82 -3.06 19.48 -0.34
N LEU A 83 -3.08 18.39 0.43
CA LEU A 83 -3.90 18.30 1.63
C LEU A 83 -3.34 19.20 2.74
N SER A 84 -4.05 20.29 3.02
CA SER A 84 -3.84 21.20 4.16
C SER A 84 -2.39 21.68 4.38
N PRO A 85 -1.70 22.22 3.35
CA PRO A 85 -0.32 22.66 3.51
C PRO A 85 -0.22 23.91 4.39
N LEU A 86 0.85 23.98 5.19
CA LEU A 86 1.26 25.23 5.85
C LEU A 86 1.98 26.10 4.81
N THR A 87 1.42 27.27 4.50
CA THR A 87 1.89 28.17 3.44
C THR A 87 2.05 29.61 3.93
N GLY A 88 2.76 30.43 3.16
CA GLY A 88 3.06 31.81 3.54
C GLY A 88 3.96 31.84 4.78
N THR A 89 3.53 32.56 5.82
CA THR A 89 4.22 32.64 7.11
C THR A 89 3.69 31.63 8.13
N ASN A 90 2.78 30.75 7.76
CA ASN A 90 2.27 29.71 8.65
C ASN A 90 3.28 28.57 8.76
N GLY A 91 3.69 28.22 9.98
CA GLY A 91 4.68 27.17 10.24
C GLY A 91 6.11 27.68 10.35
N GLN A 92 7.08 26.83 10.00
CA GLN A 92 8.51 27.15 10.06
C GLN A 92 9.31 26.27 9.10
N ILE A 93 10.43 26.80 8.58
CA ILE A 93 11.44 25.99 7.91
C ILE A 93 12.35 25.38 8.99
N ARG A 94 12.22 24.07 9.22
CA ARG A 94 12.98 23.38 10.27
C ARG A 94 14.43 23.20 9.86
N THR A 95 15.34 23.51 10.79
CA THR A 95 16.77 23.19 10.64
C THR A 95 17.07 21.73 10.96
N ASN A 96 16.21 21.09 11.76
CA ASN A 96 16.24 19.67 12.06
C ASN A 96 14.80 19.14 12.05
N CYS A 97 14.45 18.25 11.11
CA CYS A 97 13.08 17.75 10.95
C CYS A 97 12.52 17.04 12.20
N ARG A 98 13.39 16.54 13.09
CA ARG A 98 13.03 15.78 14.30
C ARG A 98 12.52 16.65 15.44
N LYS A 99 12.68 17.98 15.39
CA LYS A 99 12.22 18.90 16.44
C LYS A 99 11.72 20.24 15.85
N PRO A 100 10.84 20.96 16.57
CA PRO A 100 10.64 22.38 16.31
C PRO A 100 11.96 23.16 16.43
N ASN A 101 12.09 24.28 15.73
CA ASN A 101 13.21 25.19 15.99
C ASN A 101 13.11 25.80 17.39
#